data_AF-A0A4Q3WUQ0-F1
#
_entry.id   AF-A0A4Q3WUQ0-F1
#
_cell.length_a   1.000
_cell.length_b   1.000
_cell.length_c   1.000
_cell.angle_alpha   90.00
_cell.angle_beta   90.00
_cell.angle_gamma   90.00
#
_symmetry.space_group_name_H-M   'P 1'
#
loop_
_entity.id
_entity.type
_entity.pdbx_description
1 polymer ?
#
loop_
_entity_poly.entity_id
_entity_poly.type
_entity_poly.pdbx_seq_one_letter_code
_entity_poly.pdbx_strand_id
1 'polypeptide(L)'
;MRRFETFGTKKIGRRAGFCNMDLYVSMGIIVVLAAILFPIFGRARQNVRRSQCQSHLKLIAMAVRQYAQEHDDYFPLAISQKGDRGWA
;
A
#
# COMPACT_ATOMS: atom_id res chain seq x y z
N MET A 1 -40.37 -0.95 22.59
CA MET A 1 -40.17 0.39 23.17
C MET A 1 -38.83 0.45 23.89
N ARG A 2 -37.71 0.63 23.17
CA ARG A 2 -36.40 0.87 23.81
C ARG A 2 -36.15 2.37 23.89
N ARG A 3 -35.77 2.78 25.09
CA ARG A 3 -35.53 4.14 25.58
C ARG A 3 -34.47 4.83 24.71
N PHE A 4 -34.80 5.98 24.11
CA PHE A 4 -33.81 6.93 23.62
C PHE A 4 -33.08 7.50 24.85
N GLU A 5 -31.84 7.07 25.06
CA GLU A 5 -30.98 7.65 26.09
C GLU A 5 -30.65 9.10 25.72
N THR A 6 -30.88 9.99 26.67
CA THR A 6 -30.60 11.42 26.59
C THR A 6 -29.09 11.63 26.46
N PHE A 7 -28.61 12.03 25.28
CA PHE A 7 -27.24 12.53 25.11
C PHE A 7 -27.06 13.80 25.96
N GLY A 8 -26.48 13.64 27.15
CA GLY A 8 -26.13 14.74 28.04
C GLY A 8 -25.07 15.62 27.38
N THR A 9 -25.41 16.90 27.17
CA THR A 9 -24.48 17.92 26.68
C THR A 9 -23.43 18.22 27.76
N LYS A 10 -22.29 17.53 27.71
CA LYS A 10 -21.13 17.84 28.55
C LYS A 10 -20.62 19.24 28.18
N LYS A 11 -20.67 20.21 29.10
CA LYS A 11 -20.07 21.54 28.89
C LYS A 11 -18.57 21.37 28.64
N ILE A 12 -18.13 21.58 27.41
CA ILE A 12 -16.72 21.63 27.05
C ILE A 12 -16.17 22.90 27.71
N GLY A 13 -15.34 22.74 28.75
CA GLY A 13 -14.66 23.87 29.39
C GLY A 13 -13.92 24.70 28.33
N ARG A 14 -13.76 26.01 28.56
CA ARG A 14 -13.13 26.95 27.61
C ARG A 14 -11.73 26.45 27.25
N ARG A 15 -11.64 25.68 26.17
CA ARG A 15 -10.38 25.30 25.55
C ARG A 15 -9.85 26.57 24.89
N ALA A 16 -8.63 26.97 25.24
CA ALA A 16 -7.92 27.98 24.47
C ALA A 16 -7.88 27.48 23.02
N GLY A 17 -8.56 28.20 22.12
CA GLY A 17 -8.54 27.92 20.69
C GLY A 17 -7.19 28.33 20.12
N PHE A 18 -6.64 27.51 19.23
CA PHE A 18 -5.50 27.91 18.40
C PHE A 18 -5.85 29.18 17.62
N CYS A 19 -4.89 30.07 17.40
CA CYS A 19 -5.10 31.20 16.51
C CYS A 19 -5.44 30.65 15.13
N ASN A 20 -6.41 31.26 14.46
CA ASN A 20 -6.82 30.91 13.10
C ASN A 20 -5.65 30.99 12.09
N MET A 21 -4.59 31.73 12.42
CA MET A 21 -3.37 31.78 11.62
C MET A 21 -2.52 30.50 11.74
N ASP A 22 -2.50 29.83 12.89
CA ASP A 22 -1.70 28.62 13.13
C ASP A 22 -2.19 27.43 12.27
N LEU A 23 -3.51 27.34 12.10
CA LEU A 23 -4.10 26.32 11.23
C LEU A 23 -3.86 26.61 9.74
N TYR A 24 -3.82 27.89 9.36
CA TYR A 24 -3.59 28.29 7.97
C TYR A 24 -2.12 28.10 7.56
N VAL A 25 -1.16 28.46 8.42
CA VAL A 25 0.26 28.27 8.13
C VAL A 25 0.62 26.79 8.01
N SER A 26 0.04 25.94 8.86
CA SER A 26 0.27 24.48 8.81
C SER A 26 -0.28 23.86 7.54
N MET A 27 -1.51 24.18 7.13
CA MET A 27 -2.05 23.72 5.86
C MET A 27 -1.25 24.25 4.66
N GLY A 28 -0.77 25.50 4.71
CA GLY A 28 0.12 26.05 3.70
C GLY A 28 1.41 25.26 3.54
N ILE A 29 2.08 24.94 4.65
CA ILE A 29 3.31 24.13 4.62
C ILE A 29 3.03 22.72 4.10
N ILE A 30 1.93 22.08 4.53
CA ILE A 30 1.54 20.74 4.05
C ILE A 30 1.29 20.74 2.54
N VAL A 31 0.62 21.76 1.99
CA VAL A 31 0.35 21.88 0.55
C VAL A 31 1.66 22.02 -0.24
N VAL A 32 2.59 22.86 0.23
CA VAL A 32 3.89 23.02 -0.43
C VAL A 32 4.69 21.72 -0.43
N LEU A 33 4.74 21.01 0.71
CA LEU A 33 5.42 19.71 0.81
C LEU A 33 4.75 18.65 -0.09
N ALA A 34 3.41 18.58 -0.06
CA ALA A 34 2.65 17.63 -0.88
C ALA A 34 2.80 17.90 -2.38
N ALA A 35 2.89 19.17 -2.79
CA ALA A 35 3.11 19.55 -4.19
C ALA A 35 4.46 19.05 -4.74
N ILE A 36 5.49 18.95 -3.89
CA ILE A 36 6.79 18.39 -4.27
C ILE A 36 6.81 16.86 -4.15
N LEU A 37 6.12 16.30 -3.16
CA LEU A 37 6.13 14.86 -2.87
C LEU A 37 5.24 14.05 -3.84
N PHE A 38 4.05 14.57 -4.17
CA PHE A 38 3.10 13.95 -5.10
C PHE A 38 3.69 13.63 -6.49
N PRO A 39 4.42 14.53 -7.17
CA PRO A 39 5.00 14.23 -8.49
C PRO A 39 6.05 13.11 -8.44
N ILE A 40 6.76 12.96 -7.33
CA ILE A 40 7.79 11.93 -7.15
C ILE A 40 7.16 10.57 -6.81
N PHE A 41 6.02 10.58 -6.11
CA PHE A 41 5.33 9.37 -5.64
C PHE A 41 4.96 8.40 -6.78
N GLY A 42 4.60 8.91 -7.96
CA GLY A 42 4.31 8.08 -9.14
C GLY A 42 5.49 7.23 -9.59
N ARG A 43 6.69 7.84 -9.68
CA ARG A 43 7.93 7.15 -10.06
C ARG A 43 8.37 6.15 -8.98
N ALA A 44 8.25 6.54 -7.72
CA ALA A 44 8.55 5.65 -6.59
C ALA A 44 7.64 4.41 -6.60
N ARG A 45 6.34 4.55 -6.87
CA ARG A 45 5.39 3.41 -6.95
C ARG A 45 5.76 2.42 -8.04
N GLN A 46 6.19 2.91 -9.21
CA GLN A 46 6.63 2.02 -10.29
C GLN A 46 7.90 1.26 -9.91
N ASN A 47 8.85 1.92 -9.23
CA ASN A 47 10.05 1.26 -8.71
C ASN A 47 9.72 0.21 -7.64
N VAL A 48 8.75 0.47 -6.75
CA VAL A 48 8.27 -0.54 -5.78
C VAL A 48 7.68 -1.75 -6.49
N ARG A 49 6.84 -1.56 -7.51
CA ARG A 49 6.27 -2.67 -8.29
C ARG A 49 7.35 -3.49 -8.98
N ARG A 50 8.36 -2.82 -9.57
CA ARG A 50 9.52 -3.50 -10.19
C ARG A 50 10.32 -4.28 -9.14
N SER A 51 10.59 -3.68 -7.99
CA SER A 51 11.31 -4.34 -6.89
C SER A 51 10.55 -5.55 -6.35
N GLN A 52 9.22 -5.46 -6.19
CA GLN A 52 8.38 -6.57 -5.77
C GLN A 52 8.41 -7.71 -6.77
N CYS A 53 8.25 -7.42 -8.07
CA CYS A 53 8.34 -8.42 -9.13
C CYS A 53 9.72 -9.11 -9.14
N GLN A 54 10.81 -8.34 -9.06
CA GLN A 54 12.16 -8.90 -8.98
C GLN A 54 12.36 -9.79 -7.74
N SER A 55 11.82 -9.39 -6.58
CA SER A 55 11.89 -10.21 -5.37
C SER A 55 11.12 -11.52 -5.53
N HIS A 56 9.92 -11.49 -6.11
CA HIS A 56 9.13 -12.70 -6.37
C HIS A 56 9.85 -13.64 -7.35
N LEU A 57 10.42 -13.11 -8.42
CA LEU A 57 11.21 -13.89 -9.37
C LEU A 57 12.46 -14.49 -8.71
N LYS A 58 13.14 -13.75 -7.82
CA LYS A 58 14.26 -14.30 -7.04
C LYS A 58 13.82 -15.45 -6.15
N LEU A 59 12.66 -15.34 -5.48
CA LEU A 59 12.11 -16.44 -4.67
C LEU A 59 11.83 -17.69 -5.51
N ILE A 60 11.23 -17.52 -6.70
CA ILE A 60 10.99 -18.63 -7.63
C ILE A 60 12.30 -19.21 -8.14
N ALA A 61 13.26 -18.37 -8.56
CA ALA A 61 14.56 -18.83 -9.05
C ALA A 61 15.34 -19.60 -7.98
N MET A 62 15.28 -19.15 -6.72
CA MET A 62 15.85 -19.88 -5.59
C MET A 62 15.18 -21.25 -5.42
N ALA A 63 13.85 -21.33 -5.48
CA ALA A 63 13.12 -22.59 -5.38
C ALA A 63 13.47 -23.56 -6.53
N VAL A 64 13.54 -23.06 -7.77
CA VAL A 64 13.92 -23.86 -8.95
C VAL A 64 15.35 -24.37 -8.84
N ARG A 65 16.28 -23.52 -8.39
CA ARG A 65 17.68 -23.91 -8.20
C ARG A 65 17.80 -24.97 -7.10
N GLN A 66 17.09 -24.82 -5.99
CA GLN A 66 17.09 -25.80 -4.91
C GLN A 66 16.53 -27.15 -5.39
N TYR A 67 15.45 -27.13 -6.17
CA TYR A 67 14.90 -28.34 -6.80
C TYR A 67 15.92 -29.04 -7.71
N ALA A 68 16.60 -28.30 -8.58
CA ALA A 68 17.62 -28.87 -9.48
C ALA A 68 18.79 -29.49 -8.71
N GLN A 69 19.20 -28.89 -7.60
CA GLN A 69 20.27 -29.43 -6.74
C GLN A 69 19.90 -30.76 -6.08
N GLU A 70 18.61 -31.01 -5.82
CA GLU A 70 18.12 -32.25 -5.21
C GLU A 70 17.82 -33.35 -6.25
N HIS A 71 17.69 -32.98 -7.53
CA HIS A 71 17.27 -33.85 -8.62
C HIS A 71 18.25 -33.84 -9.81
N ASP A 72 19.54 -34.11 -9.60
CA ASP A 72 20.56 -34.27 -10.67
C ASP A 72 20.48 -33.21 -11.81
N ASP A 73 20.31 -31.93 -11.45
CA ASP A 73 20.15 -30.78 -12.35
C ASP A 73 18.91 -30.83 -13.28
N TYR A 74 17.92 -31.67 -12.99
CA TYR A 74 16.63 -31.65 -13.68
C TYR A 74 15.79 -30.44 -13.23
N PHE A 75 15.36 -29.62 -14.19
CA PHE A 75 14.49 -28.47 -13.96
C PHE A 75 13.00 -28.87 -13.87
N PRO A 76 12.19 -28.12 -13.09
CA PRO A 76 10.76 -28.41 -12.97
C PRO A 76 10.03 -28.18 -14.31
N LEU A 77 9.16 -29.11 -14.67
CA LEU A 77 8.35 -29.07 -15.89
C LEU A 77 7.32 -27.94 -15.80
N ALA A 78 7.37 -26.99 -16.74
CA ALA A 78 6.33 -25.99 -16.89
C ALA A 78 5.11 -26.62 -17.56
N ILE A 79 4.10 -27.01 -16.78
CA ILE A 79 2.81 -27.42 -17.33
C ILE A 79 2.07 -26.20 -17.85
N SER A 80 1.99 -26.04 -19.18
CA SER A 80 1.09 -25.07 -19.78
C SER A 80 -0.33 -25.62 -19.68
N GLN A 81 -1.07 -25.25 -18.64
CA GLN A 81 -2.52 -25.43 -18.67
C GLN A 81 -3.06 -24.49 -19.76
N LYS A 82 -3.34 -25.07 -20.93
CA LYS A 82 -4.13 -24.44 -21.97
C LYS A 82 -5.55 -24.26 -21.41
N GLY A 83 -5.75 -23.16 -20.69
CA GLY A 83 -7.05 -22.80 -20.17
C GLY A 83 -7.95 -22.45 -21.35
N ASP A 84 -8.94 -23.30 -21.61
CA ASP A 84 -10.13 -22.96 -22.39
C ASP A 84 -10.83 -21.80 -21.68
N ARG A 85 -10.37 -20.57 -21.94
CA ARG A 85 -10.93 -19.35 -21.37
C ARG A 85 -12.21 -19.00 -22.13
N GLY A 86 -13.28 -19.71 -21.81
CA GLY A 86 -14.64 -19.28 -22.08
C GLY A 86 -15.01 -18.15 -21.12
N TRP A 87 -14.88 -16.91 -21.59
CA TRP A 87 -15.49 -15.72 -21.00
C TRP A 87 -16.08 -14.89 -22.15
N ALA A 88 -17.30 -15.24 -22.54
CA ALA A 88 -18.33 -14.33 -23.00
C ALA A 88 -19.29 -14.07 -21.83
#